data_AF-A0A077EHU4-F1
#
_entry.id   AF-A0A077EHU4-F1
#
_cell.length_a   1.000
_cell.length_b   1.000
_cell.length_c   1.000
_cell.angle_alpha   90.00
_cell.angle_beta   90.00
_cell.angle_gamma   90.00
#
_symmetry.space_group_name_H-M   'P 1'
#
loop_
_entity.id
_entity.type
_entity.pdbx_description
1 polymer ?
#
loop_
_entity_poly.entity_id
_entity_poly.type
_entity_poly.pdbx_seq_one_letter_code
_entity_poly.pdbx_strand_id
1 'polypeptide(L)'
;MPYNPSESWDYIETIVEDYIYDSNNNLQKIITTTHKTGNLNSSIKTKEITFGDYDTSKNPFVKLGILNDYFERSLSKNNFRSRTEITYNINGIPGDKSENTWTFMYDTKGNLIVE
;
A
#
# COMPACT_ATOMS: atom_id res chain seq x y z
N MET A 1 12.37 22.81 -8.20
CA MET A 1 12.55 23.68 -9.38
C MET A 1 11.38 23.42 -10.32
N PRO A 2 10.90 24.41 -11.09
CA PRO A 2 9.92 24.16 -12.14
C PRO A 2 10.56 23.30 -13.25
N TYR A 3 9.74 22.51 -13.93
CA TYR A 3 10.18 21.73 -15.10
C TYR A 3 10.76 22.65 -16.19
N ASN A 4 11.92 22.28 -16.73
CA ASN A 4 12.67 22.96 -17.76
C ASN A 4 12.86 22.04 -19.00
N PRO A 5 12.12 22.28 -20.09
CA PRO A 5 12.22 21.44 -21.28
C PRO A 5 13.56 21.56 -22.01
N SER A 6 14.41 22.57 -21.74
CA SER A 6 15.74 22.66 -22.36
C SER A 6 16.77 21.71 -21.76
N GLU A 7 16.51 21.17 -20.56
CA GLU A 7 17.42 20.25 -19.87
C GLU A 7 17.00 18.81 -20.14
N SER A 8 17.83 18.06 -20.89
CA SER A 8 17.49 16.70 -21.33
C SER A 8 17.29 15.69 -20.19
N TRP A 9 17.75 16.02 -18.97
CA TRP A 9 17.62 15.20 -17.78
C TRP A 9 16.41 15.57 -16.92
N ASP A 10 15.71 16.67 -17.22
CA ASP A 10 14.58 17.13 -16.42
C ASP A 10 13.26 16.45 -16.83
N TYR A 11 12.42 16.15 -15.84
CA TYR A 11 11.16 15.44 -16.03
C TYR A 11 10.18 15.74 -14.92
N ILE A 12 8.91 15.52 -15.22
CA ILE A 12 7.83 15.53 -14.23
C ILE A 12 7.64 14.09 -13.75
N GLU A 13 7.74 13.89 -12.44
CA GLU A 13 7.46 12.61 -11.79
C GLU A 13 6.05 12.60 -11.21
N THR A 14 5.26 11.61 -11.62
CA THR A 14 3.92 11.33 -11.08
C THR A 14 3.93 9.97 -10.41
N ILE A 15 3.56 9.93 -9.13
CA ILE A 15 3.40 8.69 -8.36
C ILE A 15 1.91 8.35 -8.33
N VAL A 16 1.57 7.14 -8.77
CA VAL A 16 0.21 6.61 -8.76
C VAL A 16 0.19 5.42 -7.80
N GLU A 17 -0.79 5.39 -6.90
CA GLU A 17 -1.06 4.25 -6.02
C GLU A 17 -2.45 3.68 -6.31
N ASP A 18 -2.48 2.45 -6.81
CA ASP A 18 -3.72 1.71 -7.08
C ASP A 18 -4.07 0.83 -5.87
N TYR A 19 -5.25 1.07 -5.29
CA TYR A 19 -5.78 0.33 -4.15
C TYR A 19 -6.79 -0.71 -4.66
N ILE A 20 -6.40 -1.99 -4.59
CA ILE A 20 -7.14 -3.11 -5.18
C ILE A 20 -7.83 -3.89 -4.06
N TYR A 21 -9.14 -4.07 -4.18
CA TYR A 21 -9.98 -4.72 -3.18
C TYR A 21 -10.47 -6.09 -3.65
N ASP A 22 -10.63 -7.02 -2.70
CA ASP A 22 -11.29 -8.30 -2.94
C ASP A 22 -12.83 -8.16 -2.96
N SER A 23 -13.53 -9.26 -3.23
CA SER A 23 -15.00 -9.29 -3.25
C SER A 23 -15.66 -9.07 -1.89
N ASN A 24 -14.88 -9.10 -0.79
CA ASN A 24 -15.35 -8.86 0.58
C ASN A 24 -15.15 -7.40 1.01
N ASN A 25 -14.64 -6.53 0.13
CA ASN A 25 -14.24 -5.15 0.42
C ASN A 25 -13.05 -5.07 1.40
N ASN A 26 -12.12 -6.02 1.30
CA ASN A 26 -10.83 -5.96 1.97
C ASN A 26 -9.76 -5.55 0.97
N LEU A 27 -8.86 -4.64 1.38
CA LEU A 27 -7.72 -4.23 0.58
C LEU A 27 -6.82 -5.45 0.33
N GLN A 28 -6.70 -5.89 -0.91
CA GLN A 28 -5.86 -7.04 -1.26
C GLN A 28 -4.43 -6.60 -1.56
N LYS A 29 -4.28 -5.48 -2.28
CA LYS A 29 -3.00 -5.02 -2.78
C LYS A 29 -2.97 -3.49 -2.96
N ILE A 30 -1.81 -2.90 -2.73
CA ILE A 30 -1.45 -1.57 -3.22
C ILE A 30 -0.33 -1.72 -4.25
N ILE A 31 -0.50 -1.13 -5.42
CA ILE A 31 0.55 -1.05 -6.45
C ILE A 31 0.97 0.41 -6.61
N THR A 32 2.25 0.69 -6.44
CA THR A 32 2.81 2.03 -6.71
C THR A 32 3.53 2.00 -8.04
N THR A 33 3.13 2.89 -8.95
CA THR A 33 3.76 3.11 -10.25
C THR A 33 4.29 4.53 -10.32
N THR A 34 5.54 4.67 -10.76
CA THR A 34 6.17 5.96 -11.04
C THR A 34 6.17 6.21 -12.54
N HIS A 35 5.54 7.31 -12.95
CA HIS A 35 5.53 7.80 -14.32
C HIS A 35 6.46 9.01 -14.43
N LYS A 36 7.42 8.94 -15.34
CA LYS A 36 8.24 10.09 -15.75
C LYS A 36 7.72 10.58 -17.08
N THR A 37 7.50 11.88 -17.18
CA THR A 37 7.01 12.55 -18.40
C THR A 37 7.82 13.82 -18.69
N GLY A 38 7.80 14.29 -19.94
CA GLY A 38 8.62 15.41 -20.40
C GLY A 38 9.79 14.91 -21.24
N ASN A 39 11.03 15.28 -20.86
CA ASN A 39 12.23 14.89 -21.63
C ASN A 39 12.65 13.44 -21.38
N LEU A 40 12.24 12.84 -20.26
CA LEU A 40 12.39 11.42 -19.97
C LEU A 40 11.02 10.77 -19.79
N ASN A 41 10.72 9.76 -20.61
CA ASN A 41 9.44 9.04 -20.56
C ASN A 41 9.65 7.59 -20.10
N SER A 42 9.05 7.22 -18.97
CA SER A 42 9.09 5.86 -18.44
C SER A 42 7.92 5.60 -17.50
N SER A 43 7.50 4.34 -17.38
CA SER A 43 6.49 3.90 -16.42
C SER A 43 6.98 2.63 -15.75
N ILE A 44 7.19 2.68 -14.43
CA ILE A 44 7.83 1.60 -13.68
C ILE A 44 7.01 1.32 -12.43
N LYS A 45 6.62 0.05 -12.23
CA LYS A 45 6.11 -0.41 -10.93
C LYS A 45 7.26 -0.38 -9.95
N THR A 46 7.15 0.40 -8.87
CA THR A 46 8.23 0.60 -7.89
C THR A 46 7.95 -0.08 -6.56
N LYS A 47 6.68 -0.36 -6.23
CA LYS A 47 6.28 -1.00 -4.97
C LYS A 47 5.01 -1.83 -5.16
N GLU A 48 4.95 -2.97 -4.49
CA GLU A 48 3.76 -3.79 -4.36
C GLU A 48 3.61 -4.20 -2.90
N ILE A 49 2.47 -3.89 -2.29
CA ILE A 49 2.11 -4.32 -0.95
C ILE A 49 0.93 -5.26 -1.05
N THR A 50 1.03 -6.45 -0.48
CA THR A 50 -0.09 -7.40 -0.37
C THR A 50 -0.51 -7.56 1.08
N PHE A 51 -1.82 -7.68 1.28
CA PHE A 51 -2.42 -7.88 2.60
C PHE A 51 -3.17 -9.21 2.61
N GLY A 52 -3.13 -9.90 3.75
CA GLY A 52 -3.75 -11.20 3.86
C GLY A 52 -4.05 -11.62 5.28
N ASP A 53 -4.40 -12.90 5.39
CA ASP A 53 -4.81 -13.55 6.64
C ASP A 53 -5.90 -12.75 7.38
N TYR A 54 -6.91 -12.33 6.62
CA TYR A 54 -8.04 -11.58 7.14
C TYR A 54 -8.83 -12.38 8.17
N ASP A 55 -9.16 -11.72 9.29
CA ASP A 55 -10.13 -12.23 10.24
C ASP A 55 -11.58 -12.03 9.74
N THR A 56 -12.55 -12.49 10.54
CA THR A 56 -13.98 -12.26 10.28
C THR A 56 -14.56 -11.11 11.11
N SER A 57 -13.76 -10.52 12.01
CA SER A 57 -14.20 -9.47 12.93
C SER A 57 -14.29 -8.11 12.24
N LYS A 58 -15.14 -7.24 12.79
CA LYS A 58 -15.23 -5.86 12.29
C LYS A 58 -13.92 -5.12 12.56
N ASN A 59 -13.43 -4.40 11.56
CA ASN A 59 -12.23 -3.60 11.69
C ASN A 59 -12.50 -2.28 12.47
N PRO A 60 -11.89 -2.07 13.65
CA PRO A 60 -12.02 -0.81 14.38
C PRO A 60 -11.14 0.31 13.80
N PHE A 61 -10.08 -0.02 13.05
CA PHE A 61 -9.14 0.94 12.45
C PHE A 61 -9.76 1.79 11.36
N VAL A 62 -10.93 1.43 10.82
CA VAL A 62 -11.67 2.24 9.84
C VAL A 62 -11.90 3.68 10.32
N LYS A 63 -12.03 3.89 11.64
CA LYS A 63 -12.20 5.24 12.23
C LYS A 63 -10.88 5.97 12.50
N LEU A 64 -9.75 5.30 12.35
CA LEU A 64 -8.41 5.80 12.69
C LEU A 64 -7.58 6.15 11.45
N GLY A 65 -8.18 6.14 10.25
CA GLY A 65 -7.48 6.38 8.98
C GLY A 65 -6.82 7.76 8.83
N ILE A 66 -7.10 8.70 9.72
CA ILE A 66 -6.40 10.00 9.78
C ILE A 66 -4.97 9.87 10.35
N LEU A 67 -4.68 8.75 11.01
CA LEU A 67 -3.36 8.47 11.59
C LEU A 67 -2.59 7.61 10.59
N ASN A 68 -1.42 8.07 10.16
CA ASN A 68 -0.61 7.39 9.14
C ASN A 68 -0.37 5.91 9.47
N ASP A 69 -0.09 5.59 10.73
CA ASP A 69 0.19 4.22 11.19
C ASP A 69 -1.00 3.27 11.01
N TYR A 70 -2.22 3.81 10.95
CA TYR A 70 -3.46 3.05 10.78
C TYR A 70 -4.12 3.27 9.42
N PHE A 71 -3.54 4.10 8.54
CA PHE A 71 -4.15 4.44 7.26
C PHE A 71 -4.44 3.18 6.43
N GLU A 72 -3.44 2.37 6.14
CA GLU A 72 -3.62 1.12 5.37
C GLU A 72 -4.62 0.17 6.05
N ARG A 73 -4.56 0.06 7.38
CA ARG A 73 -5.50 -0.75 8.16
C ARG A 73 -6.93 -0.26 8.03
N SER A 74 -7.14 1.06 7.96
CA SER A 74 -8.48 1.65 7.89
C SER A 74 -9.21 1.37 6.57
N LEU A 75 -8.49 0.94 5.54
CA LEU A 75 -9.05 0.75 4.19
C LEU A 75 -9.82 -0.57 4.05
N SER A 76 -9.58 -1.57 4.90
CA SER A 76 -10.24 -2.88 4.80
C SER A 76 -11.46 -3.01 5.70
N LYS A 77 -12.46 -3.79 5.27
CA LYS A 77 -13.62 -4.15 6.09
C LYS A 77 -13.25 -4.98 7.33
N ASN A 78 -12.31 -5.91 7.18
CA ASN A 78 -11.80 -6.83 8.20
C ASN A 78 -10.33 -6.54 8.52
N ASN A 79 -9.80 -7.11 9.60
CA ASN A 79 -8.42 -6.88 9.99
C ASN A 79 -7.49 -7.85 9.25
N PHE A 80 -6.56 -7.31 8.45
CA PHE A 80 -5.45 -8.14 7.93
C PHE A 80 -4.46 -8.45 9.05
N ARG A 81 -3.94 -9.67 9.00
CA ARG A 81 -2.91 -10.16 9.93
C ARG A 81 -1.58 -10.44 9.24
N SER A 82 -1.50 -10.25 7.92
CA SER A 82 -0.24 -10.24 7.19
C SER A 82 -0.14 -9.06 6.24
N ARG A 83 1.08 -8.53 6.10
CA ARG A 83 1.46 -7.51 5.14
C ARG A 83 2.82 -7.86 4.56
N THR A 84 2.90 -7.99 3.24
CA THR A 84 4.16 -8.19 2.51
C THR A 84 4.38 -7.02 1.59
N GLU A 85 5.56 -6.42 1.64
CA GLU A 85 5.96 -5.33 0.76
C GLU A 85 7.15 -5.78 -0.08
N ILE A 86 7.09 -5.50 -1.38
CA ILE A 86 8.16 -5.75 -2.34
C ILE A 86 8.44 -4.43 -3.06
N THR A 87 9.70 -4.01 -3.06
CA THR A 87 10.17 -2.90 -3.88
C THR A 87 10.74 -3.41 -5.19
N TYR A 88 10.71 -2.58 -6.24
CA TYR A 88 11.21 -2.93 -7.56
C TYR A 88 12.20 -1.87 -8.03
N ASN A 89 13.27 -2.30 -8.67
CA ASN A 89 14.23 -1.39 -9.29
C ASN A 89 13.71 -0.81 -10.61
N ILE A 90 14.51 0.04 -11.25
CA ILE A 90 14.15 0.71 -12.52
C ILE A 90 13.85 -0.25 -13.68
N ASN A 91 14.29 -1.52 -13.59
CA ASN A 91 14.06 -2.54 -14.61
C ASN A 91 12.84 -3.43 -14.26
N GLY A 92 12.09 -3.09 -13.21
CA GLY A 92 10.95 -3.88 -12.74
C GLY A 92 11.35 -5.18 -12.05
N ILE A 93 12.62 -5.35 -11.68
CA ILE A 93 13.10 -6.54 -10.97
C ILE A 93 12.85 -6.34 -9.47
N PRO A 94 12.23 -7.31 -8.77
CA PRO A 94 12.01 -7.21 -7.34
C PRO A 94 13.33 -7.14 -6.57
N GLY A 95 13.41 -6.17 -5.66
CA GLY A 95 14.50 -5.98 -4.72
C GLY A 95 14.09 -6.44 -3.33
N ASP A 96 14.18 -5.52 -2.37
CA ASP A 96 13.93 -5.81 -0.96
C ASP A 96 12.48 -6.23 -0.69
N LYS A 97 12.34 -7.18 0.22
CA LYS A 97 11.06 -7.72 0.69
C LYS A 97 10.96 -7.53 2.20
N SER A 98 9.85 -6.95 2.65
CA SER A 98 9.50 -6.83 4.07
C SER A 98 8.22 -7.62 4.34
N GLU A 99 8.18 -8.34 5.46
CA GLU A 99 7.02 -9.14 5.87
C GLU A 99 6.70 -8.84 7.32
N ASN A 100 5.41 -8.60 7.58
CA ASN A 100 4.88 -8.36 8.91
C ASN A 100 3.68 -9.26 9.13
N THR A 101 3.63 -9.88 10.31
CA THR A 101 2.49 -10.67 10.75
C THR A 101 2.04 -10.20 12.13
N TRP A 102 0.74 -10.24 12.38
CA TRP A 102 0.14 -9.81 13.64
C TRP A 102 -0.80 -10.89 14.17
N THR A 103 -0.76 -11.08 15.48
CA THR A 103 -1.79 -11.85 16.20
C THR A 103 -2.64 -10.87 16.98
N PHE A 104 -3.94 -10.98 16.82
CA PHE A 104 -4.90 -10.11 17.50
C PHE A 104 -5.62 -10.87 18.61
N MET A 105 -5.84 -10.18 19.73
CA MET A 105 -6.66 -10.67 20.82
C MET A 105 -8.06 -10.09 20.69
N TYR A 106 -9.06 -10.93 20.96
CA TYR A 106 -10.46 -10.53 20.88
C TYR A 106 -11.16 -10.78 22.21
N ASP A 107 -12.09 -9.90 22.55
CA ASP A 107 -12.98 -10.13 23.68
C ASP A 107 -14.02 -11.25 23.37
N THR A 108 -14.82 -11.61 24.37
CA THR A 108 -15.87 -12.63 24.22
C THR A 108 -16.99 -12.25 23.24
N LYS A 109 -17.04 -11.00 22.78
CA LYS A 109 -17.99 -10.48 21.79
C LYS A 109 -17.37 -10.36 20.38
N GLY A 110 -16.10 -10.75 20.21
CA GLY A 110 -15.38 -10.69 18.95
C GLY A 110 -14.82 -9.31 18.61
N ASN A 111 -14.79 -8.37 19.56
CA ASN A 111 -14.14 -7.07 19.36
C ASN A 111 -12.63 -7.20 19.55
N LEU A 112 -11.87 -6.52 18.70
CA LEU A 112 -10.42 -6.41 18.84
C LEU A 112 -10.06 -5.68 20.14
N ILE A 113 -9.14 -6.25 20.92
CA ILE A 113 -8.51 -5.60 22.07
C ILE A 113 -7.30 -4.83 21.55
N VAL A 114 -7.35 -3.50 21.67
CA VAL A 114 -6.25 -2.59 21.31
C VAL A 114 -5.56 -2.20 22.62
N GLU A 115 -4.30 -2.58 22.79
CA GLU A 115 -3.45 -2.15 23.90
C GLU A 115 -2.83 -0.77 23.65
#